data_AF-A0A0C1Y582-F1
#
_entry.id   AF-A0A0C1Y582-F1
#
_cell.length_a   1.000
_cell.length_b   1.000
_cell.length_c   1.000
_cell.angle_alpha   90.00
_cell.angle_beta   90.00
_cell.angle_gamma   90.00
#
_symmetry.space_group_name_H-M   'P 1'
#
loop_
_entity.id
_entity.type
_entity.pdbx_description
1 polymer ?
#
loop_
_entity_poly.entity_id
_entity_poly.type
_entity_poly.pdbx_seq_one_letter_code
_entity_poly.pdbx_strand_id
1 'polypeptide(L)' 'MPSLVVRPGGTVRLKQQPDHVPDFVVMACASDRAWIRQPEWPQHIQLCVRMTQLAVPYPQVS' A
#
# COMPACT_ATOMS: atom_id res chain seq x y z
N MET A 1 -19.61 5.78 -5.17
CA MET A 1 -18.44 5.88 -4.27
C MET A 1 -17.21 5.47 -5.07
N PRO A 2 -16.11 6.23 -5.05
CA PRO A 2 -14.87 5.78 -5.69
C PRO A 2 -14.39 4.50 -5.00
N SER A 3 -14.14 3.45 -5.77
CA SER A 3 -13.52 2.21 -5.29
C SER A 3 -12.00 2.30 -5.50
N LEU A 4 -11.23 1.99 -4.46
CA LEU A 4 -9.78 1.85 -4.59
C LEU A 4 -9.47 0.57 -5.37
N VAL A 5 -8.76 0.70 -6.48
CA VAL A 5 -8.27 -0.44 -7.25
C VAL A 5 -6.82 -0.71 -6.86
N VAL A 6 -6.58 -1.80 -6.13
CA VAL A 6 -5.25 -2.22 -5.68
C VAL A 6 -4.71 -3.29 -6.64
N ARG A 7 -3.50 -3.08 -7.16
CA ARG A 7 -2.84 -4.01 -8.10
C ARG A 7 -1.37 -4.20 -7.73
N PRO A 8 -0.80 -5.39 -7.97
CA PRO A 8 0.65 -5.60 -7.85
C PRO A 8 1.44 -4.55 -8.64
N GLY A 9 2.52 -4.05 -8.05
CA GLY A 9 3.34 -2.95 -8.58
C GLY A 9 2.79 -1.54 -8.31
N GLY A 10 1.54 -1.40 -7.85
CA GLY A 10 0.97 -0.12 -7.46
C GLY A 10 1.47 0.37 -6.10
N THR A 11 1.34 1.67 -5.85
CA THR A 11 1.63 2.28 -4.54
C THR A 11 0.36 2.50 -3.73
N VAL A 12 0.46 2.28 -2.43
CA VAL A 12 -0.63 2.45 -1.45
C VAL A 12 -0.09 3.00 -0.14
N ARG A 13 -0.97 3.61 0.65
CA ARG A 13 -0.69 3.96 2.05
C ARG A 13 -1.57 3.15 2.98
N LEU A 14 -1.13 2.98 4.22
CA LEU A 14 -2.02 2.57 5.29
C LEU A 14 -2.87 3.77 5.74
N LYS A 15 -4.12 3.51 6.12
CA LYS A 15 -4.94 4.51 6.80
C LYS A 15 -4.20 4.98 8.05
N GLN A 16 -4.15 6.29 8.25
CA GLN A 16 -3.42 6.93 9.37
C GLN A 16 -1.90 6.71 9.33
N GLN A 17 -1.33 6.30 8.19
CA GLN A 17 0.12 6.30 7.99
C GLN A 17 0.66 7.73 8.16
N PRO A 18 1.63 7.97 9.05
CA PRO A 18 2.24 9.29 9.20
C PRO A 18 2.84 9.78 7.88
N ASP A 19 2.78 11.08 7.63
CA ASP A 19 3.20 11.67 6.35
C ASP A 19 4.68 11.40 6.02
N HIS A 20 5.53 11.31 7.05
CA HIS A 20 6.96 11.04 6.92
C HIS A 20 7.30 9.58 6.55
N VAL A 21 6.34 8.65 6.65
CA VAL A 21 6.55 7.25 6.27
C VAL A 21 6.34 7.12 4.76
N PRO A 22 7.30 6.54 4.01
CA PRO A 22 7.16 6.31 2.57
C PRO A 22 5.95 5.44 2.20
N ASP A 23 5.42 5.65 1.00
CA ASP A 23 4.37 4.79 0.44
C ASP A 23 4.84 3.33 0.34
N PHE A 24 3.88 2.42 0.46
CA PHE A 24 4.13 1.00 0.28
C PHE A 24 3.90 0.58 -1.17
N VAL A 25 4.70 -0.35 -1.66
CA VAL A 25 4.50 -1.04 -2.94
C VAL A 25 3.72 -2.32 -2.70
N VAL A 26 2.70 -2.56 -3.51
CA VAL A 26 1.90 -3.78 -3.49
C VAL A 26 2.65 -4.89 -4.21
N MET A 27 2.94 -5.98 -3.50
CA MET A 27 3.61 -7.17 -4.04
C MET A 27 2.62 -8.18 -4.60
N ALA A 28 1.50 -8.37 -3.91
CA ALA A 28 0.47 -9.33 -4.30
C ALA A 28 -0.89 -8.93 -3.73
N CYS A 29 -1.97 -9.40 -4.37
CA CYS A 29 -3.35 -9.23 -3.91
C CYS A 29 -4.04 -10.59 -3.94
N ALA A 30 -4.79 -10.93 -2.89
CA ALA A 30 -5.67 -12.09 -2.88
C ALA A 30 -6.92 -11.79 -2.06
N SER A 31 -8.09 -11.90 -2.71
CA SER A 31 -9.40 -11.66 -2.07
C SER A 31 -9.47 -10.30 -1.36
N ASP A 32 -9.54 -10.30 -0.03
CA ASP A 32 -9.65 -9.11 0.84
C ASP A 32 -8.30 -8.64 1.40
N ARG A 33 -7.18 -9.19 0.92
CA ARG A 33 -5.83 -8.94 1.45
C ARG A 33 -4.84 -8.51 0.38
N ALA A 34 -3.90 -7.67 0.80
CA ALA A 34 -2.74 -7.27 0.03
C ALA A 34 -1.46 -7.53 0.83
N TRP A 35 -0.40 -7.88 0.10
CA TRP A 35 0.96 -7.92 0.62
C TRP A 35 1.67 -6.68 0.14
N ILE A 36 2.15 -5.88 1.09
CA ILE A 36 2.76 -4.58 0.84
C ILE A 36 4.13 -4.50 1.50
N ARG A 37 5.00 -3.65 0.97
CA ARG A 37 6.33 -3.42 1.57
C ARG A 37 6.84 -2.03 1.29
N GLN A 38 7.83 -1.61 2.06
CA GLN A 38 8.62 -0.43 1.71
C GLN A 38 9.81 -0.83 0.82
N PRO A 39 10.21 0.02 -0.14
CA PRO A 39 11.37 -0.25 -1.00
C PRO A 39 12.66 -0.51 -0.23
N GLU A 40 12.89 0.20 0.86
CA GLU A 40 14.10 0.14 1.68
C GLU A 40 14.21 -1.13 2.54
N TRP A 41 13.13 -1.89 2.69
CA TRP A 41 13.16 -3.12 3.48
C TRP A 41 13.95 -4.25 2.79
N PRO A 42 14.49 -5.23 3.54
CA PRO A 42 15.00 -6.46 2.96
C PRO A 42 13.93 -7.17 2.11
N GLN A 43 14.33 -7.85 1.03
CA GLN A 43 13.38 -8.38 0.04
C GLN A 43 12.35 -9.38 0.58
N HIS A 44 12.67 -10.07 1.67
CA HIS A 44 11.82 -11.08 2.29
C HIS A 44 10.81 -10.48 3.30
N ILE A 45 10.89 -9.18 3.59
CA ILE A 45 10.00 -8.52 4.54
C ILE A 45 8.83 -7.88 3.79
N GLN A 46 7.63 -8.28 4.17
CA GLN A 46 6.36 -7.74 3.68
C GLN A 46 5.28 -7.82 4.76
N LEU A 47 4.31 -6.91 4.70
CA LEU A 47 3.13 -6.90 5.56
C LEU A 47 1.92 -7.44 4.81
N CYS A 48 1.17 -8.33 5.45
CA CYS A 48 -0.14 -8.75 4.97
C CYS A 48 -1.22 -7.92 5.67
N VAL A 49 -1.97 -7.13 4.89
CA VAL A 49 -2.98 -6.21 5.41
C VAL A 49 -4.33 -6.43 4.72
N ARG A 50 -5.42 -6.03 5.36
CA ARG A 50 -6.73 -6.04 4.71
C ARG A 50 -6.85 -4.85 3.76
N MET A 51 -7.52 -5.05 2.63
CA MET A 51 -7.79 -3.98 1.65
C MET A 51 -8.49 -2.78 2.28
N THR A 52 -9.32 -2.99 3.31
CA THR A 52 -10.01 -1.93 4.05
C THR A 52 -9.09 -1.06 4.91
N GLN A 53 -7.84 -1.46 5.12
CA GLN A 53 -6.82 -0.68 5.83
C GLN A 53 -5.99 0.18 4.88
N LEU A 54 -6.18 0.04 3.56
CA LEU A 54 -5.44 0.80 2.56
C LEU A 54 -6.13 2.12 2.20
N ALA A 55 -5.32 3.07 1.75
CA ALA A 55 -5.70 4.35 1.18
C ALA A 55 -4.91 4.61 -0.11
N VAL A 56 -5.48 5.44 -1.01
CA VAL A 56 -4.76 5.95 -2.18
C VAL A 56 -3.65 6.89 -1.66
N PRO A 57 -2.42 6.84 -2.22
CA PRO A 57 -1.44 7.90 -1.99
C PRO A 57 -2.08 9.26 -2.31
N TYR A 58 -1.88 10.25 -1.45
CA TYR A 58 -2.26 11.62 -1.81
C TYR A 58 -1.54 11.98 -3.12
N PRO A 59 -2.21 12.64 -4.09
CA PRO A 59 -1.50 13.15 -5.25
C PRO A 59 -0.39 14.07 -4.74
N GLN A 60 0.86 13.69 -5.01
CA GLN A 60 1.99 14.57 -4.76
C GLN A 60 1.89 15.68 -5.80
N VAL A 61 1.26 16.79 -5.42
CA VAL A 61 1.31 18.02 -6.20
C VAL A 61 2.78 18.43 -6.20
N SER A 62 3.40 18.34 -7.37
CA SER A 62 4.79 18.78 -7.61
C SER A 62 4.91 20.29 -7.44
#